data_AF-A0AA95JW06-F1
#
_entry.id   AF-A0AA95JW06-F1
#
_cell.length_a   1.000
_cell.length_b   1.000
_cell.length_c   1.000
_cell.angle_alpha   90.00
_cell.angle_beta   90.00
_cell.angle_gamma   90.00
#
_symmetry.space_group_name_H-M   'P 1'
#
loop_
_entity.id
_entity.type
_entity.pdbx_description
1 polymer ?
#
loop_
_entity_poly.entity_id
_entity_poly.type
_entity_poly.pdbx_seq_one_letter_code
_entity_poly.pdbx_strand_id
1 'polypeptide(L)'
;MRRSRVPLLALTVGLVLADSAVVTLALPAILQKLHGSVPQIAWVLISFNLVLAVCAVPAARLCERFDQRICCAAGIALFAAASAACALAGSMELLIAARSAQALGGAFALVGALELLVSVQGERTGVGWWIAAGVVGTAAGPVVGGLLTQAISWQAIFVVQVPVAVLAVPAALSIRPVRTATPQRHPPALAPNLALALLSAALTAALFLLVLLLVEGWRHSPATAALTVSVIPLAAAAARPLVRGLRASPTVEAAAGSLLIAGGLVALALPPSAHLAWTIAPQALVGLGLGMTVDRLTAAALRDRLPRAVHGGWTIAARHLGVVAGLLVLTPVFTASLEAAQGPAQEAVTALVLDAPLQASDKVAIAQALGDRLADQHDQVPDLRPAFASLDIAPGDRPAADRLERDLDDQVRRAATRAFRDSFLIAGALALLALVPLSVRRRPR
;
A
#
# COMPACT_ATOMS: atom_id res chain seq x y z
N MET A 1 -1.51 7.40 -35.43
CA MET A 1 -2.57 7.04 -34.44
C MET A 1 -2.39 5.70 -33.70
N ARG A 2 -1.74 4.63 -34.22
CA ARG A 2 -1.55 3.39 -33.43
C ARG A 2 -0.65 3.56 -32.18
N ARG A 3 0.40 4.40 -32.26
CA ARG A 3 1.41 4.58 -31.18
C ARG A 3 0.87 5.17 -29.87
N SER A 4 -0.18 6.00 -29.89
CA SER A 4 -0.70 6.67 -28.69
C SER A 4 -1.59 5.80 -27.80
N ARG A 5 -2.01 4.61 -28.26
CA ARG A 5 -2.98 3.77 -27.55
C ARG A 5 -2.34 2.89 -26.47
N VAL A 6 -1.14 2.38 -26.75
CA VAL A 6 -0.33 1.58 -25.83
C VAL A 6 0.01 2.34 -24.54
N PRO A 7 0.53 3.58 -24.57
CA PRO A 7 0.81 4.32 -23.33
C PRO A 7 -0.46 4.66 -22.55
N LEU A 8 -1.61 4.89 -23.20
CA LEU A 8 -2.88 5.11 -22.49
C LEU A 8 -3.34 3.85 -21.74
N LEU A 9 -3.31 2.67 -22.38
CA LEU A 9 -3.63 1.41 -21.69
C LEU A 9 -2.62 1.06 -20.59
N ALA A 10 -1.34 1.30 -20.82
CA ALA A 10 -0.31 1.14 -19.80
C ALA A 10 -0.55 2.10 -18.62
N LEU A 11 -0.90 3.36 -18.89
CA LEU A 11 -1.24 4.34 -17.86
C LEU A 11 -2.47 3.91 -17.05
N THR A 12 -3.51 3.35 -17.68
CA THR A 12 -4.64 2.73 -16.98
C THR A 12 -4.21 1.59 -16.05
N VAL A 13 -3.38 0.65 -16.54
CA VAL A 13 -2.89 -0.47 -15.72
C VAL A 13 -2.08 0.05 -14.53
N GLY A 14 -1.23 1.05 -14.75
CA GLY A 14 -0.48 1.71 -13.68
C GLY A 14 -1.40 2.40 -12.68
N LEU A 15 -2.37 3.17 -13.14
CA LEU A 15 -3.33 3.90 -12.31
C LEU A 15 -4.17 2.96 -11.42
N VAL A 16 -4.74 1.89 -11.98
CA VAL A 16 -5.54 0.92 -11.22
C VAL A 16 -4.68 0.18 -10.17
N LEU A 17 -3.40 -0.08 -10.45
CA LEU A 17 -2.49 -0.74 -9.50
C LEU A 17 -1.79 0.25 -8.53
N ALA A 18 -1.75 1.53 -8.87
CA ALA A 18 -1.32 2.61 -7.98
C ALA A 18 -2.35 2.92 -6.91
N ASP A 19 -3.64 2.86 -7.27
CA ASP A 19 -4.77 3.35 -6.47
C ASP A 19 -4.75 2.86 -5.00
N SER A 20 -4.53 1.57 -4.71
CA SER A 20 -4.39 1.09 -3.32
C SER A 20 -3.27 1.81 -2.54
N ALA A 21 -2.13 2.08 -3.16
CA ALA A 21 -0.98 2.75 -2.53
C ALA A 21 -1.16 4.28 -2.46
N VAL A 22 -1.87 4.88 -3.43
CA VAL A 22 -2.30 6.29 -3.41
C VAL A 22 -3.22 6.53 -2.21
N VAL A 23 -4.23 5.67 -2.04
CA VAL A 23 -5.22 5.77 -0.96
C VAL A 23 -4.58 5.63 0.41
N THR A 24 -3.56 4.79 0.59
CA THR A 24 -2.83 4.63 1.87
C THR A 24 -2.36 5.96 2.46
N LEU A 25 -1.84 6.90 1.65
CA LEU A 25 -1.37 8.21 2.11
C LEU A 25 -2.51 9.17 2.48
N ALA A 26 -3.72 8.90 2.02
CA ALA A 26 -4.91 9.68 2.30
C ALA A 26 -5.72 9.18 3.50
N LEU A 27 -5.47 7.96 3.99
CA LEU A 27 -6.22 7.33 5.08
C LEU A 27 -6.30 8.18 6.37
N PRO A 28 -5.22 8.84 6.86
CA PRO A 28 -5.29 9.80 7.97
C PRO A 28 -6.29 10.94 7.75
N ALA A 29 -6.28 11.53 6.55
CA ALA A 29 -7.19 12.64 6.20
C ALA A 29 -8.64 12.16 6.02
N ILE A 30 -8.85 10.94 5.51
CA ILE A 30 -10.17 10.30 5.40
C ILE A 30 -10.73 10.02 6.80
N LEU A 31 -9.92 9.47 7.71
CA LEU A 31 -10.29 9.22 9.11
C LEU A 31 -10.81 10.48 9.79
N GLN A 32 -9.99 11.55 9.77
CA GLN A 32 -10.30 12.82 10.43
C GLN A 32 -11.53 13.52 9.82
N LYS A 33 -11.76 13.39 8.51
CA LYS A 33 -12.87 14.06 7.81
C LYS A 33 -14.18 13.29 7.80
N LEU A 34 -14.17 11.97 7.95
CA LEU A 34 -15.37 11.13 7.97
C LEU A 34 -15.70 10.58 9.38
N HIS A 35 -14.94 10.99 10.41
CA HIS A 35 -15.12 10.58 11.82
C HIS A 35 -15.22 9.06 12.00
N GLY A 36 -14.38 8.32 11.27
CA GLY A 36 -14.36 6.85 11.32
C GLY A 36 -13.51 6.28 12.46
N SER A 37 -13.41 4.95 12.52
CA SER A 37 -12.49 4.20 13.39
C SER A 37 -11.40 3.46 12.62
N VAL A 38 -10.32 3.05 13.29
CA VAL A 38 -9.19 2.34 12.65
C VAL A 38 -9.63 1.09 11.86
N PRO A 39 -10.54 0.23 12.36
CA PRO A 39 -11.07 -0.89 11.57
C PRO A 39 -11.79 -0.45 10.28
N GLN A 40 -12.53 0.66 10.30
CA GLN A 40 -13.22 1.17 9.12
C GLN A 40 -12.25 1.68 8.04
N ILE A 41 -11.17 2.35 8.45
CA ILE A 41 -10.07 2.76 7.55
C ILE A 41 -9.50 1.53 6.83
N ALA A 42 -9.22 0.45 7.58
CA ALA A 42 -8.69 -0.78 7.00
C ALA A 42 -9.66 -1.35 5.94
N TRP A 43 -10.98 -1.25 6.16
CA TRP A 43 -11.99 -1.64 5.17
C TRP A 43 -12.01 -0.81 3.88
N VAL A 44 -11.52 0.44 3.87
CA VAL A 44 -11.32 1.22 2.62
C VAL A 44 -10.28 0.58 1.70
N LEU A 45 -9.24 -0.04 2.27
CA LEU A 45 -8.26 -0.82 1.53
C LEU A 45 -8.74 -2.26 1.27
N ILE A 46 -9.27 -2.95 2.30
CA ILE A 46 -9.68 -4.36 2.19
C ILE A 46 -10.78 -4.52 1.13
N SER A 47 -11.80 -3.65 1.10
CA SER A 47 -12.93 -3.79 0.15
C SER A 47 -12.47 -3.77 -1.32
N PHE A 48 -11.66 -2.78 -1.71
CA PHE A 48 -11.10 -2.67 -3.05
C PHE A 48 -10.23 -3.89 -3.42
N ASN A 49 -9.32 -4.29 -2.53
CA ASN A 49 -8.42 -5.41 -2.80
C ASN A 49 -9.17 -6.75 -2.80
N LEU A 50 -10.19 -6.93 -1.96
CA LEU A 50 -11.03 -8.13 -1.90
C LEU A 50 -11.85 -8.29 -3.18
N VAL A 51 -12.48 -7.21 -3.67
CA VAL A 51 -13.22 -7.25 -4.93
C VAL A 51 -12.29 -7.50 -6.11
N LEU A 52 -11.11 -6.87 -6.18
CA LEU A 52 -10.10 -7.23 -7.19
C LEU A 52 -9.69 -8.70 -7.09
N ALA A 53 -9.51 -9.22 -5.88
CA ALA A 53 -9.11 -10.61 -5.65
C ALA A 53 -10.15 -11.61 -6.16
N VAL A 54 -11.42 -11.39 -5.84
CA VAL A 54 -12.54 -12.28 -6.19
C VAL A 54 -12.97 -12.11 -7.65
N CYS A 55 -12.99 -10.88 -8.17
CA CYS A 55 -13.55 -10.58 -9.50
C CYS A 55 -12.55 -10.69 -10.66
N ALA A 56 -11.23 -10.69 -10.44
CA ALA A 56 -10.26 -10.74 -11.54
C ALA A 56 -10.39 -11.98 -12.45
N VAL A 57 -10.57 -13.18 -11.89
CA VAL A 57 -10.73 -14.42 -12.69
C VAL A 57 -12.12 -14.50 -13.37
N PRO A 58 -13.25 -14.18 -12.69
CA PRO A 58 -14.55 -14.02 -13.35
C PRO A 58 -14.53 -12.98 -14.49
N ALA A 59 -13.94 -11.80 -14.27
CA ALA A 59 -13.82 -10.75 -15.28
C ALA A 59 -13.04 -11.24 -16.50
N ALA A 60 -11.91 -11.92 -16.31
CA ALA A 60 -11.14 -12.51 -17.40
C ALA A 60 -11.97 -13.50 -18.24
N ARG A 61 -12.68 -14.43 -17.60
CA ARG A 61 -13.56 -15.39 -18.31
C ARG A 61 -14.72 -14.73 -19.02
N LEU A 62 -15.22 -13.61 -18.52
CA LEU A 62 -16.25 -12.82 -19.19
C LEU A 62 -15.67 -12.11 -20.43
N CYS A 63 -14.47 -11.52 -20.30
CA CYS A 63 -13.73 -10.89 -21.41
C CYS A 63 -13.35 -11.85 -22.55
N GLU A 64 -13.28 -13.16 -22.30
CA GLU A 64 -13.08 -14.18 -23.35
C GLU A 64 -14.36 -14.48 -24.15
N ARG A 65 -15.52 -14.39 -23.49
CA ARG A 65 -16.83 -14.64 -24.11
C ARG A 65 -17.30 -13.45 -24.94
N PHE A 66 -17.06 -12.24 -24.44
CA PHE A 66 -17.42 -10.97 -25.09
C PHE A 66 -16.24 -10.36 -25.87
N ASP A 67 -16.42 -9.17 -26.46
CA ASP A 67 -15.31 -8.45 -27.09
C ASP A 67 -14.43 -7.80 -26.00
N GLN A 68 -13.15 -8.19 -25.97
CA GLN A 68 -12.13 -7.68 -25.05
C GLN A 68 -12.03 -6.14 -25.04
N ARG A 69 -12.31 -5.46 -26.19
CA ARG A 69 -12.37 -3.99 -26.25
C ARG A 69 -13.49 -3.46 -25.38
N ILE A 70 -14.68 -4.03 -25.50
CA ILE A 70 -15.90 -3.57 -24.84
C ILE A 70 -15.77 -3.83 -23.34
N CYS A 71 -15.29 -5.01 -22.94
CA CYS A 71 -15.07 -5.30 -21.53
C CYS A 71 -13.99 -4.40 -20.91
N CYS A 72 -12.87 -4.15 -21.60
CA CYS A 72 -11.85 -3.21 -21.13
C CYS A 72 -12.41 -1.79 -21.00
N ALA A 73 -13.08 -1.27 -22.04
CA ALA A 73 -13.66 0.06 -22.07
C ALA A 73 -14.75 0.27 -21.00
N ALA A 74 -15.65 -0.72 -20.82
CA ALA A 74 -16.68 -0.69 -19.80
C ALA A 74 -16.09 -0.77 -18.38
N GLY A 75 -15.05 -1.58 -18.18
CA GLY A 75 -14.29 -1.64 -16.93
C GLY A 75 -13.65 -0.31 -16.57
N ILE A 76 -13.00 0.34 -17.54
CA ILE A 76 -12.40 1.67 -17.40
C ILE A 76 -13.46 2.73 -17.09
N ALA A 77 -14.60 2.71 -17.79
CA ALA A 77 -15.71 3.64 -17.55
C ALA A 77 -16.32 3.46 -16.14
N LEU A 78 -16.54 2.22 -15.71
CA LEU A 78 -17.01 1.89 -14.35
C LEU A 78 -15.98 2.34 -13.30
N PHE A 79 -14.68 2.09 -13.52
CA PHE A 79 -13.62 2.56 -12.63
C PHE A 79 -13.66 4.09 -12.51
N ALA A 80 -13.77 4.82 -13.62
CA ALA A 80 -13.83 6.29 -13.62
C ALA A 80 -15.06 6.82 -12.88
N ALA A 81 -16.25 6.26 -13.15
CA ALA A 81 -17.49 6.67 -12.50
C ALA A 81 -17.49 6.37 -10.99
N ALA A 82 -16.98 5.19 -10.59
CA ALA A 82 -16.85 4.82 -9.19
C ALA A 82 -15.76 5.64 -8.45
N SER A 83 -14.69 6.04 -9.15
CA SER A 83 -13.69 6.97 -8.60
C SER A 83 -14.30 8.36 -8.37
N ALA A 84 -15.12 8.87 -9.30
CA ALA A 84 -15.89 10.09 -9.07
C ALA A 84 -16.84 9.96 -7.86
N ALA A 85 -17.49 8.80 -7.66
CA ALA A 85 -18.29 8.53 -6.46
C ALA A 85 -17.44 8.49 -5.17
N CYS A 86 -16.21 7.95 -5.20
CA CYS A 86 -15.28 8.02 -4.07
C CYS A 86 -14.89 9.47 -3.73
N ALA A 87 -14.69 10.33 -4.72
CA ALA A 87 -14.42 11.76 -4.52
C ALA A 87 -15.61 12.52 -3.89
N LEU A 88 -16.84 12.05 -4.10
CA LEU A 88 -18.06 12.64 -3.57
C LEU A 88 -18.55 11.96 -2.28
N ALA A 89 -17.79 11.03 -1.72
CA ALA A 89 -18.20 10.25 -0.55
C ALA A 89 -18.21 11.12 0.73
N GLY A 90 -19.42 11.39 1.25
CA GLY A 90 -19.65 12.07 2.53
C GLY A 90 -19.74 11.14 3.74
N SER A 91 -19.64 9.81 3.55
CA SER A 91 -19.62 8.82 4.63
C SER A 91 -18.68 7.65 4.30
N MET A 92 -18.30 6.91 5.33
CA MET A 92 -17.39 5.78 5.21
C MET A 92 -18.00 4.60 4.43
N GLU A 93 -19.30 4.34 4.61
CA GLU A 93 -20.04 3.29 3.92
C GLU A 93 -20.13 3.56 2.42
N LEU A 94 -20.43 4.81 2.05
CA LEU A 94 -20.47 5.25 0.65
C LEU A 94 -19.08 5.15 0.01
N LEU A 95 -18.02 5.53 0.73
CA LEU A 95 -16.66 5.35 0.26
C LEU A 95 -16.36 3.86 0.02
N ILE A 96 -16.59 2.97 1.00
CA ILE A 96 -16.35 1.52 0.88
C ILE A 96 -17.16 0.89 -0.27
N ALA A 97 -18.41 1.30 -0.47
CA ALA A 97 -19.25 0.83 -1.58
C ALA A 97 -18.71 1.32 -2.94
N ALA A 98 -18.34 2.59 -3.06
CA ALA A 98 -17.74 3.15 -4.27
C ALA A 98 -16.38 2.50 -4.58
N ARG A 99 -15.53 2.27 -3.57
CA ARG A 99 -14.26 1.52 -3.68
C ARG A 99 -14.48 0.10 -4.21
N SER A 100 -15.53 -0.57 -3.76
CA SER A 100 -15.92 -1.90 -4.25
C SER A 100 -16.33 -1.88 -5.73
N ALA A 101 -17.13 -0.91 -6.16
CA ALA A 101 -17.48 -0.73 -7.57
C ALA A 101 -16.26 -0.34 -8.43
N GLN A 102 -15.35 0.49 -7.89
CA GLN A 102 -14.11 0.90 -8.53
C GLN A 102 -13.19 -0.30 -8.78
N ALA A 103 -13.02 -1.18 -7.79
CA ALA A 103 -12.28 -2.44 -7.92
C ALA A 103 -12.88 -3.39 -8.97
N LEU A 104 -14.21 -3.48 -9.05
CA LEU A 104 -14.88 -4.27 -10.09
C LEU A 104 -14.55 -3.74 -11.50
N GLY A 105 -14.64 -2.42 -11.71
CA GLY A 105 -14.21 -1.79 -12.95
C GLY A 105 -12.72 -2.03 -13.25
N GLY A 106 -11.88 -1.93 -12.21
CA GLY A 106 -10.44 -2.20 -12.25
C GLY A 106 -10.11 -3.63 -12.69
N ALA A 107 -10.86 -4.63 -12.21
CA ALA A 107 -10.68 -6.03 -12.61
C ALA A 107 -10.84 -6.20 -14.14
N PHE A 108 -11.92 -5.64 -14.71
CA PHE A 108 -12.18 -5.65 -16.15
C PHE A 108 -11.14 -4.84 -16.94
N ALA A 109 -10.76 -3.66 -16.44
CA ALA A 109 -9.74 -2.82 -17.05
C ALA A 109 -8.38 -3.55 -17.14
N LEU A 110 -7.92 -4.18 -16.05
CA LEU A 110 -6.62 -4.86 -15.99
C LEU A 110 -6.52 -6.08 -16.91
N VAL A 111 -7.53 -6.97 -16.89
CA VAL A 111 -7.51 -8.19 -17.71
C VAL A 111 -7.74 -7.88 -19.19
N GLY A 112 -8.59 -6.89 -19.49
CA GLY A 112 -8.81 -6.40 -20.85
C GLY A 112 -7.57 -5.69 -21.41
N ALA A 113 -6.93 -4.82 -20.63
CA ALA A 113 -5.71 -4.12 -21.05
C ALA A 113 -4.56 -5.07 -21.34
N LEU A 114 -4.41 -6.17 -20.58
CA LEU A 114 -3.40 -7.21 -20.87
C LEU A 114 -3.56 -7.79 -22.29
N GLU A 115 -4.76 -8.23 -22.66
CA GLU A 115 -5.03 -8.78 -23.99
C GLU A 115 -4.92 -7.73 -25.10
N LEU A 116 -5.41 -6.51 -24.87
CA LEU A 116 -5.28 -5.41 -25.84
C LEU A 116 -3.81 -5.02 -26.07
N LEU A 117 -2.99 -4.91 -25.01
CA LEU A 117 -1.55 -4.63 -25.11
C LEU A 117 -0.84 -5.74 -25.90
N VAL A 118 -1.12 -7.01 -25.60
CA VAL A 118 -0.58 -8.17 -26.33
C VAL A 118 -1.01 -8.18 -27.80
N SER A 119 -2.27 -7.82 -28.10
CA SER A 119 -2.76 -7.76 -29.49
C SER A 119 -2.08 -6.69 -30.35
N VAL A 120 -1.56 -5.62 -29.73
CA VAL A 120 -0.92 -4.49 -30.43
C VAL A 120 0.60 -4.63 -30.48
N GLN A 121 1.23 -5.21 -29.45
CA GLN A 121 2.69 -5.26 -29.29
C GLN A 121 3.29 -6.67 -29.48
N GLY A 122 2.45 -7.70 -29.63
CA GLY A 122 2.87 -9.09 -29.52
C GLY A 122 3.02 -9.52 -28.05
N GLU A 123 3.08 -10.83 -27.79
CA GLU A 123 2.98 -11.39 -26.44
C GLU A 123 4.05 -10.89 -25.48
N ARG A 124 5.33 -11.12 -25.80
CA ARG A 124 6.46 -10.75 -24.93
C ARG A 124 6.47 -9.25 -24.58
N THR A 125 6.19 -8.39 -25.55
CA THR A 125 6.23 -6.94 -25.39
C THR A 125 4.97 -6.41 -24.71
N GLY A 126 3.79 -6.94 -25.03
CA GLY A 126 2.51 -6.55 -24.41
C GLY A 126 2.42 -6.94 -22.93
N VAL A 127 2.84 -8.16 -22.58
CA VAL A 127 3.00 -8.58 -21.18
C VAL A 127 4.05 -7.72 -20.48
N GLY A 128 5.17 -7.40 -21.16
CA GLY A 128 6.20 -6.50 -20.64
C GLY A 128 5.67 -5.10 -20.30
N TRP A 129 4.84 -4.51 -21.16
CA TRP A 129 4.16 -3.23 -20.89
C TRP A 129 3.20 -3.31 -19.71
N TRP A 130 2.39 -4.38 -19.62
CA TRP A 130 1.44 -4.56 -18.52
C TRP A 130 2.14 -4.71 -17.17
N ILE A 131 3.22 -5.50 -17.10
CA ILE A 131 4.03 -5.67 -15.89
C ILE A 131 4.71 -4.34 -15.52
N ALA A 132 5.38 -3.69 -16.48
CA ALA A 132 6.09 -2.43 -16.23
C ALA A 132 5.14 -1.32 -15.78
N ALA A 133 3.96 -1.21 -16.37
CA ALA A 133 2.90 -0.31 -15.95
C ALA A 133 2.50 -0.54 -14.49
N GLY A 134 2.26 -1.80 -14.10
CA GLY A 134 1.90 -2.14 -12.72
C GLY A 134 2.97 -1.80 -11.70
N VAL A 135 4.25 -2.04 -12.03
CA VAL A 135 5.39 -1.65 -11.17
C VAL A 135 5.49 -0.14 -11.06
N VAL A 136 5.46 0.59 -12.18
CA VAL A 136 5.52 2.07 -12.19
C VAL A 136 4.32 2.70 -11.46
N GLY A 137 3.13 2.11 -11.60
CA GLY A 137 1.93 2.55 -10.89
C GLY A 137 2.05 2.38 -9.38
N THR A 138 2.30 1.14 -8.93
CA THR A 138 2.55 0.83 -7.50
C THR A 138 3.66 1.73 -6.93
N ALA A 139 4.66 2.06 -7.76
CA ALA A 139 5.79 2.90 -7.40
C ALA A 139 5.49 4.40 -7.28
N ALA A 140 4.73 4.96 -8.23
CA ALA A 140 4.35 6.37 -8.22
C ALA A 140 3.24 6.68 -7.19
N GLY A 141 2.47 5.65 -6.78
CA GLY A 141 1.31 5.78 -5.91
C GLY A 141 1.56 6.60 -4.63
N PRO A 142 2.55 6.25 -3.80
CA PRO A 142 2.85 7.00 -2.57
C PRO A 142 3.19 8.48 -2.83
N VAL A 143 4.06 8.78 -3.81
CA VAL A 143 4.44 10.15 -4.19
C VAL A 143 3.19 10.98 -4.52
N VAL A 144 2.38 10.47 -5.46
CA VAL A 144 1.22 11.19 -5.99
C VAL A 144 0.14 11.32 -4.91
N GLY A 145 -0.11 10.26 -4.13
CA GLY A 145 -1.09 10.25 -3.05
C GLY A 145 -0.78 11.27 -1.95
N GLY A 146 0.44 11.29 -1.43
CA GLY A 146 0.82 12.24 -0.37
C GLY A 146 0.82 13.69 -0.84
N LEU A 147 1.33 13.96 -2.06
CA LEU A 147 1.32 15.31 -2.63
C LEU A 147 -0.11 15.82 -2.88
N LEU A 148 -0.99 15.02 -3.49
CA LEU A 148 -2.38 15.42 -3.74
C LEU A 148 -3.17 15.61 -2.43
N THR A 149 -2.98 14.70 -1.46
CA THR A 149 -3.65 14.75 -0.15
C THR A 149 -3.27 16.01 0.62
N GLN A 150 -1.99 16.39 0.62
CA GLN A 150 -1.50 17.55 1.36
C GLN A 150 -1.74 18.88 0.63
N ALA A 151 -1.60 18.93 -0.70
CA ALA A 151 -1.69 20.18 -1.46
C ALA A 151 -3.12 20.57 -1.85
N ILE A 152 -4.04 19.61 -1.92
CA ILE A 152 -5.43 19.84 -2.35
C ILE A 152 -6.39 19.26 -1.32
N SER A 153 -6.57 17.94 -1.33
CA SER A 153 -7.42 17.20 -0.39
C SER A 153 -7.32 15.69 -0.63
N TRP A 154 -7.87 14.88 0.28
CA TRP A 154 -7.96 13.43 0.04
C TRP A 154 -8.84 13.09 -1.16
N GLN A 155 -9.90 13.86 -1.46
CA GLN A 155 -10.76 13.62 -2.62
C GLN A 155 -10.00 13.76 -3.94
N ALA A 156 -8.98 14.62 -4.00
CA ALA A 156 -8.19 14.88 -5.20
C ALA A 156 -7.54 13.60 -5.78
N ILE A 157 -7.21 12.63 -4.92
CA ILE A 157 -6.62 11.35 -5.33
C ILE A 157 -7.56 10.50 -6.19
N PHE A 158 -8.87 10.72 -6.06
CA PHE A 158 -9.90 10.08 -6.87
C PHE A 158 -10.25 10.94 -8.09
N VAL A 159 -10.41 12.26 -7.90
CA VAL A 159 -10.71 13.21 -9.00
C VAL A 159 -9.68 13.13 -10.12
N VAL A 160 -8.38 13.09 -9.81
CA VAL A 160 -7.30 13.02 -10.81
C VAL A 160 -7.33 11.72 -11.63
N GLN A 161 -7.88 10.63 -11.09
CA GLN A 161 -7.98 9.36 -11.80
C GLN A 161 -9.04 9.39 -12.91
N VAL A 162 -10.13 10.14 -12.71
CA VAL A 162 -11.28 10.22 -13.63
C VAL A 162 -10.88 10.64 -15.06
N PRO A 163 -10.22 11.80 -15.32
CA PRO A 163 -9.89 12.21 -16.69
C PRO A 163 -8.89 11.24 -17.35
N VAL A 164 -7.93 10.70 -16.59
CA VAL A 164 -6.94 9.75 -17.11
C VAL A 164 -7.61 8.44 -17.55
N ALA A 165 -8.54 7.92 -16.76
CA ALA A 165 -9.33 6.75 -17.11
C ALA A 165 -10.25 7.02 -18.32
N VAL A 166 -10.99 8.12 -18.33
CA VAL A 166 -11.89 8.50 -19.43
C VAL A 166 -11.15 8.59 -20.78
N LEU A 167 -9.94 9.17 -20.80
CA LEU A 167 -9.12 9.24 -22.02
C LEU A 167 -8.65 7.87 -22.55
N ALA A 168 -8.61 6.83 -21.71
CA ALA A 168 -8.25 5.47 -22.12
C ALA A 168 -9.41 4.67 -22.72
N VAL A 169 -10.67 5.04 -22.46
CA VAL A 169 -11.86 4.40 -23.04
C VAL A 169 -11.83 4.37 -24.59
N PRO A 170 -11.63 5.49 -25.32
CA PRO A 170 -11.53 5.46 -26.78
C PRO A 170 -10.28 4.73 -27.27
N ALA A 171 -9.20 4.72 -26.48
CA ALA A 171 -8.01 3.93 -26.82
C ALA A 171 -8.32 2.44 -26.84
N ALA A 172 -9.00 1.92 -25.81
CA ALA A 172 -9.45 0.52 -25.73
C ALA A 172 -10.41 0.15 -26.88
N LEU A 173 -11.47 0.94 -27.09
CA LEU A 173 -12.47 0.72 -28.15
C LEU A 173 -11.89 0.69 -29.57
N SER A 174 -10.75 1.36 -29.79
CA SER A 174 -10.13 1.46 -31.11
C SER A 174 -9.23 0.29 -31.51
N ILE A 175 -8.92 -0.65 -30.60
CA ILE A 175 -7.90 -1.69 -30.80
C ILE A 175 -8.48 -2.98 -31.37
N ARG A 176 -8.16 -3.27 -32.63
CA ARG A 176 -8.00 -4.60 -33.27
C ARG A 176 -7.43 -5.70 -32.33
N PRO A 177 -8.19 -6.48 -31.55
CA PRO A 177 -7.64 -7.60 -30.79
C PRO A 177 -7.36 -8.74 -31.76
N VAL A 178 -6.54 -9.68 -31.33
CA VAL A 178 -6.25 -10.90 -32.09
C VAL A 178 -6.73 -12.06 -31.23
N ARG A 179 -7.80 -12.75 -31.66
CA ARG A 179 -8.26 -13.97 -31.01
C ARG A 179 -7.19 -15.05 -31.20
N THR A 180 -6.52 -15.44 -30.12
CA THR A 180 -5.64 -16.63 -30.12
C THR A 180 -6.47 -17.90 -30.24
N ALA A 181 -6.10 -18.78 -31.16
CA ALA A 181 -6.79 -20.04 -31.41
C ALA A 181 -6.59 -21.05 -30.28
N THR A 182 -7.62 -21.87 -30.03
CA THR A 182 -7.66 -23.05 -29.15
C THR A 182 -7.12 -22.89 -27.71
N PRO A 183 -7.98 -22.85 -26.67
CA PRO A 183 -7.53 -22.77 -25.28
C PRO A 183 -6.91 -24.09 -24.81
N GLN A 184 -5.59 -24.20 -24.82
CA GLN A 184 -4.88 -25.19 -24.00
C GLN A 184 -5.12 -24.86 -22.53
N ARG A 185 -5.94 -25.66 -21.83
CA ARG A 185 -6.29 -25.40 -20.42
C ARG A 185 -5.14 -25.75 -19.49
N HIS A 186 -4.22 -24.81 -19.32
CA HIS A 186 -3.15 -24.92 -18.32
C HIS A 186 -3.70 -24.70 -16.90
N PRO A 187 -3.27 -25.48 -15.89
CA PRO A 187 -3.60 -25.16 -14.50
C PRO A 187 -2.96 -23.83 -14.08
N PRO A 188 -3.50 -23.13 -13.07
CA PRO A 188 -2.89 -21.91 -12.56
C PRO A 188 -1.46 -22.18 -12.06
N ALA A 189 -0.60 -21.16 -12.15
CA ALA A 189 0.78 -21.26 -11.71
C ALA A 189 0.87 -21.13 -10.18
N LEU A 190 0.45 -22.18 -9.46
CA LEU A 190 0.29 -22.16 -8.00
C LEU A 190 1.52 -21.63 -7.25
N ALA A 191 2.72 -22.14 -7.56
CA ALA A 191 3.97 -21.71 -6.91
C ALA A 191 4.24 -20.19 -7.03
N PRO A 192 4.41 -19.59 -8.23
CA PRO A 192 4.68 -18.15 -8.32
C PRO A 192 3.50 -17.29 -7.85
N ASN A 193 2.25 -17.74 -7.99
CA ASN A 193 1.09 -17.00 -7.47
C ASN A 193 1.04 -17.01 -5.94
N LEU A 194 1.34 -18.14 -5.28
CA LEU A 194 1.42 -18.22 -3.82
C LEU A 194 2.60 -17.39 -3.28
N ALA A 195 3.75 -17.41 -3.95
CA ALA A 195 4.87 -16.51 -3.64
C ALA A 195 4.47 -15.04 -3.75
N LEU A 196 3.74 -14.66 -4.82
CA LEU A 196 3.20 -13.30 -4.98
C LEU A 196 2.18 -12.93 -3.92
N ALA A 197 1.33 -13.85 -3.47
CA ALA A 197 0.37 -13.60 -2.40
C ALA A 197 1.08 -13.30 -1.07
N LEU A 198 2.03 -14.16 -0.68
CA LEU A 198 2.81 -14.00 0.56
C LEU A 198 3.66 -12.73 0.55
N LEU A 199 4.32 -12.42 -0.59
CA LEU A 199 5.05 -11.16 -0.75
C LEU A 199 4.12 -9.95 -0.77
N SER A 200 2.93 -10.02 -1.37
CA SER A 200 1.98 -8.91 -1.36
C SER A 200 1.44 -8.64 0.05
N ALA A 201 1.23 -9.68 0.87
CA ALA A 201 0.90 -9.54 2.28
C ALA A 201 2.01 -8.81 3.06
N ALA A 202 3.26 -9.23 2.88
CA ALA A 202 4.43 -8.61 3.51
C ALA A 202 4.67 -7.16 3.04
N LEU A 203 4.57 -6.90 1.74
CA LEU A 203 4.75 -5.56 1.15
C LEU A 203 3.63 -4.60 1.53
N THR A 204 2.43 -5.11 1.82
CA THR A 204 1.33 -4.28 2.35
C THR A 204 1.72 -3.70 3.70
N ALA A 205 2.38 -4.48 4.56
CA ALA A 205 2.95 -3.97 5.82
C ALA A 205 3.96 -2.84 5.57
N ALA A 206 4.88 -3.04 4.62
CA ALA A 206 5.93 -2.06 4.29
C ALA A 206 5.38 -0.70 3.82
N LEU A 207 4.17 -0.67 3.25
CA LEU A 207 3.53 0.57 2.78
C LEU A 207 2.50 1.08 3.80
N PHE A 208 1.54 0.26 4.21
CA PHE A 208 0.44 0.66 5.11
C PHE A 208 0.94 1.01 6.51
N LEU A 209 1.68 0.10 7.16
CA LEU A 209 2.16 0.32 8.53
C LEU A 209 3.23 1.40 8.59
N LEU A 210 4.10 1.49 7.58
CA LEU A 210 5.13 2.53 7.53
C LEU A 210 4.49 3.92 7.34
N VAL A 211 3.48 4.06 6.48
CA VAL A 211 2.75 5.33 6.33
C VAL A 211 2.03 5.69 7.64
N LEU A 212 1.38 4.73 8.30
CA LEU A 212 0.70 4.97 9.57
C LEU A 212 1.70 5.33 10.69
N LEU A 213 2.85 4.66 10.77
CA LEU A 213 3.94 4.99 11.68
C LEU A 213 4.48 6.40 11.43
N LEU A 214 4.68 6.78 10.16
CA LEU A 214 5.21 8.11 9.81
C LEU A 214 4.22 9.23 10.08
N VAL A 215 2.94 9.07 9.71
CA VAL A 215 1.92 10.13 9.84
C VAL A 215 1.32 10.19 11.25
N GLU A 216 0.84 9.07 11.81
CA GLU A 216 0.23 9.05 13.15
C GLU A 216 1.28 8.86 14.24
N GLY A 217 2.17 7.87 14.09
CA GLY A 217 3.16 7.53 15.13
C GLY A 217 4.26 8.59 15.33
N TRP A 218 4.78 9.16 14.24
CA TRP A 218 5.88 10.14 14.25
C TRP A 218 5.44 11.55 13.81
N ARG A 219 4.15 11.76 13.52
CA ARG A 219 3.54 13.08 13.29
C ARG A 219 4.15 13.85 12.11
N HIS A 220 4.60 13.15 11.08
CA HIS A 220 5.07 13.76 9.85
C HIS A 220 3.92 14.07 8.88
N SER A 221 4.09 15.11 8.06
CA SER A 221 3.09 15.46 7.05
C SER A 221 2.92 14.36 5.99
N PRO A 222 1.75 14.21 5.34
CA PRO A 222 1.55 13.20 4.28
C PRO A 222 2.55 13.30 3.12
N ALA A 223 3.03 14.49 2.74
CA ALA A 223 4.08 14.64 1.74
C ALA A 223 5.46 14.21 2.28
N THR A 224 5.78 14.48 3.54
CA THR A 224 7.00 13.95 4.18
C THR A 224 6.97 12.43 4.21
N ALA A 225 5.86 11.83 4.65
CA ALA A 225 5.68 10.38 4.65
C ALA A 225 5.78 9.80 3.23
N ALA A 226 5.15 10.42 2.22
CA ALA A 226 5.26 10.01 0.83
C ALA A 226 6.69 10.08 0.28
N LEU A 227 7.41 11.18 0.51
CA LEU A 227 8.82 11.32 0.11
C LEU A 227 9.71 10.26 0.79
N THR A 228 9.48 9.99 2.07
CA THR A 228 10.18 8.92 2.80
C THR A 228 9.87 7.54 2.21
N VAL A 229 8.60 7.22 1.98
CA VAL A 229 8.13 5.92 1.42
C VAL A 229 8.56 5.72 -0.03
N SER A 230 8.91 6.81 -0.73
CA SER A 230 9.43 6.78 -2.11
C SER A 230 10.80 6.13 -2.26
N VAL A 231 11.49 5.83 -1.15
CA VAL A 231 12.74 5.03 -1.19
C VAL A 231 12.47 3.62 -1.72
N ILE A 232 11.36 2.98 -1.34
CA ILE A 232 10.96 1.64 -1.82
C ILE A 232 10.89 1.59 -3.36
N PRO A 233 10.10 2.44 -4.05
CA PRO A 233 10.01 2.40 -5.50
C PRO A 233 11.29 2.81 -6.25
N LEU A 234 12.03 3.78 -5.74
CA LEU A 234 13.31 4.18 -6.34
C LEU A 234 14.32 3.03 -6.28
N ALA A 235 14.41 2.34 -5.14
CA ALA A 235 15.24 1.15 -4.99
C ALA A 235 14.74 -0.03 -5.86
N ALA A 236 13.43 -0.21 -6.02
CA ALA A 236 12.87 -1.22 -6.92
C ALA A 236 13.21 -0.97 -8.40
N ALA A 237 13.20 0.29 -8.84
CA ALA A 237 13.66 0.67 -10.18
C ALA A 237 15.17 0.42 -10.35
N ALA A 238 15.97 0.70 -9.32
CA ALA A 238 17.42 0.47 -9.31
C ALA A 238 17.82 -1.02 -9.26
N ALA A 239 16.95 -1.93 -8.81
CA ALA A 239 17.25 -3.36 -8.74
C ALA A 239 17.61 -3.97 -10.11
N ARG A 240 16.87 -3.62 -11.17
CA ARG A 240 17.06 -4.20 -12.52
C ARG A 240 18.49 -3.99 -13.09
N PRO A 241 19.08 -2.78 -13.12
CA PRO A 241 20.46 -2.61 -13.60
C PRO A 241 21.48 -3.34 -12.73
N LEU A 242 21.33 -3.33 -11.41
CA LEU A 242 22.24 -4.02 -10.48
C LEU A 242 22.27 -5.54 -10.72
N VAL A 243 21.08 -6.16 -10.87
CA VAL A 243 20.95 -7.62 -10.96
C VAL A 243 21.30 -8.16 -12.35
N ARG A 244 21.21 -7.35 -13.41
CA ARG A 244 21.65 -7.73 -14.77
C ARG A 244 23.12 -8.18 -14.82
N GLY A 245 23.99 -7.62 -13.98
CA GLY A 245 25.39 -8.02 -13.90
C GLY A 245 25.60 -9.42 -13.30
N LEU A 246 24.71 -9.86 -12.40
CA LEU A 246 24.88 -11.08 -11.60
C LEU A 246 24.58 -12.38 -12.36
N ARG A 247 23.91 -12.31 -13.52
CA ARG A 247 23.51 -13.47 -14.36
C ARG A 247 22.81 -14.62 -13.59
N ALA A 248 22.16 -14.30 -12.47
CA ALA A 248 21.50 -15.28 -11.62
C ALA A 248 20.28 -15.93 -12.31
N SER A 249 19.86 -17.09 -11.81
CA SER A 249 18.60 -17.70 -12.28
C SER A 249 17.40 -16.93 -11.73
N PRO A 250 16.25 -16.87 -12.44
CA PRO A 250 15.08 -16.13 -11.96
C PRO A 250 14.55 -16.59 -10.59
N THR A 251 14.74 -17.86 -10.24
CA THR A 251 14.37 -18.40 -8.92
C THR A 251 15.31 -17.90 -7.83
N VAL A 252 16.62 -17.80 -8.10
CA VAL A 252 17.60 -17.23 -7.17
C VAL A 252 17.37 -15.73 -6.98
N GLU A 253 17.06 -14.99 -8.05
CA GLU A 253 16.67 -13.58 -7.94
C GLU A 253 15.42 -13.39 -7.07
N ALA A 254 14.37 -14.19 -7.30
CA ALA A 254 13.16 -14.13 -6.48
C ALA A 254 13.43 -14.50 -5.01
N ALA A 255 14.24 -15.53 -4.74
CA ALA A 255 14.59 -15.93 -3.39
C ALA A 255 15.42 -14.86 -2.65
N ALA A 256 16.44 -14.29 -3.32
CA ALA A 256 17.22 -13.18 -2.79
C ALA A 256 16.34 -11.95 -2.53
N GLY A 257 15.40 -11.63 -3.43
CA GLY A 257 14.48 -10.53 -3.22
C GLY A 257 13.49 -10.74 -2.07
N SER A 258 13.01 -11.97 -1.84
CA SER A 258 12.21 -12.30 -0.65
C SER A 258 13.01 -12.11 0.64
N LEU A 259 14.30 -12.50 0.66
CA LEU A 259 15.19 -12.27 1.80
C LEU A 259 15.45 -10.78 2.05
N LEU A 260 15.63 -9.98 1.00
CA LEU A 260 15.79 -8.52 1.11
C LEU A 260 14.52 -7.84 1.65
N ILE A 261 13.33 -8.25 1.20
CA ILE A 261 12.06 -7.76 1.75
C ILE A 261 11.92 -8.14 3.23
N ALA A 262 12.21 -9.40 3.59
CA ALA A 262 12.16 -9.85 4.97
C ALA A 262 13.14 -9.09 5.88
N GLY A 263 14.40 -8.95 5.47
CA GLY A 263 15.41 -8.21 6.22
C GLY A 263 15.09 -6.72 6.37
N GLY A 264 14.56 -6.08 5.32
CA GLY A 264 14.09 -4.70 5.39
C GLY A 264 12.89 -4.52 6.32
N LEU A 265 11.91 -5.44 6.31
CA LEU A 265 10.78 -5.42 7.24
C LEU A 265 11.21 -5.64 8.69
N VAL A 266 12.09 -6.60 8.96
CA VAL A 266 12.64 -6.83 10.31
C VAL A 266 13.45 -5.63 10.81
N ALA A 267 14.19 -4.94 9.93
CA ALA A 267 14.90 -3.73 10.30
C ALA A 267 13.97 -2.53 10.56
N LEU A 268 12.83 -2.43 9.86
CA LEU A 268 11.76 -1.45 10.17
C LEU A 268 11.05 -1.74 11.51
N ALA A 269 11.11 -2.97 12.03
CA ALA A 269 10.57 -3.32 13.34
C ALA A 269 11.41 -2.81 14.53
N LEU A 270 12.68 -2.45 14.29
CA LEU A 270 13.67 -2.14 15.33
C LEU A 270 14.49 -0.84 15.04
N PRO A 271 13.87 0.30 14.69
CA PRO A 271 14.60 1.54 14.49
C PRO A 271 15.15 2.07 15.84
N PRO A 272 16.43 2.47 15.92
CA PRO A 272 17.02 2.98 17.18
C PRO A 272 16.38 4.26 17.73
N SER A 273 15.72 5.05 16.88
CA SER A 273 15.07 6.33 17.23
C SER A 273 14.05 6.72 16.16
N ALA A 274 13.14 7.65 16.47
CA ALA A 274 12.09 8.14 15.58
C ALA A 274 12.58 9.11 14.48
N HIS A 275 13.79 8.89 13.94
CA HIS A 275 14.35 9.69 12.86
C HIS A 275 14.19 8.99 11.52
N LEU A 276 13.71 9.73 10.51
CA LEU A 276 13.47 9.26 9.14
C LEU A 276 14.66 8.49 8.53
N ALA A 277 15.89 8.90 8.84
CA ALA A 277 17.12 8.27 8.34
C ALA A 277 17.18 6.76 8.61
N TRP A 278 16.70 6.30 9.78
CA TRP A 278 16.68 4.88 10.13
C TRP A 278 15.72 4.04 9.29
N THR A 279 14.76 4.67 8.61
CA THR A 279 13.86 3.97 7.69
C THR A 279 14.43 3.81 6.28
N ILE A 280 15.43 4.63 5.88
CA ILE A 280 15.89 4.69 4.47
C ILE A 280 16.55 3.37 4.05
N ALA A 281 17.54 2.88 4.79
CA ALA A 281 18.22 1.63 4.42
C ALA A 281 17.29 0.40 4.46
N PRO A 282 16.43 0.20 5.49
CA PRO A 282 15.41 -0.84 5.49
C PRO A 282 14.46 -0.77 4.29
N GLN A 283 13.97 0.42 3.94
CA GLN A 283 13.12 0.61 2.77
C GLN A 283 13.85 0.32 1.45
N ALA A 284 15.13 0.67 1.34
CA ALA A 284 15.93 0.36 0.17
C ALA A 284 16.09 -1.16 -0.02
N LEU A 285 16.22 -1.94 1.07
CA LEU A 285 16.19 -3.41 1.03
C LEU A 285 14.83 -3.94 0.54
N VAL A 286 13.72 -3.44 1.10
CA VAL A 286 12.36 -3.80 0.64
C VAL A 286 12.17 -3.48 -0.84
N GLY A 287 12.60 -2.29 -1.28
CA GLY A 287 12.53 -1.85 -2.67
C GLY A 287 13.37 -2.71 -3.62
N LEU A 288 14.64 -2.93 -3.30
CA LEU A 288 15.50 -3.82 -4.09
C LEU A 288 14.88 -5.22 -4.23
N GLY A 289 14.38 -5.78 -3.13
CA GLY A 289 13.71 -7.07 -3.16
C GLY A 289 12.38 -7.10 -3.94
N LEU A 290 11.60 -6.01 -3.90
CA LEU A 290 10.40 -5.82 -4.73
C LEU A 290 10.76 -5.87 -6.23
N GLY A 291 11.82 -5.16 -6.63
CA GLY A 291 12.32 -5.12 -8.01
C GLY A 291 12.89 -6.46 -8.50
N MET A 292 13.33 -7.33 -7.59
CA MET A 292 13.83 -8.69 -7.88
C MET A 292 12.73 -9.75 -7.93
N THR A 293 11.61 -9.54 -7.25
CA THR A 293 10.55 -10.54 -7.07
C THR A 293 9.37 -10.39 -8.01
N VAL A 294 8.67 -9.25 -7.97
CA VAL A 294 7.33 -9.12 -8.58
C VAL A 294 7.36 -9.32 -10.09
N ASP A 295 8.34 -8.74 -10.79
CA ASP A 295 8.53 -8.94 -12.23
C ASP A 295 8.77 -10.41 -12.58
N ARG A 296 9.68 -11.07 -11.84
CA ARG A 296 10.12 -12.44 -12.12
C ARG A 296 9.01 -13.44 -11.86
N LEU A 297 8.30 -13.29 -10.74
CA LEU A 297 7.16 -14.12 -10.38
C LEU A 297 5.97 -13.91 -11.32
N THR A 298 5.63 -12.66 -11.65
CA THR A 298 4.54 -12.35 -12.61
C THR A 298 4.85 -12.94 -13.99
N ALA A 299 6.08 -12.78 -14.48
CA ALA A 299 6.49 -13.40 -15.73
C ALA A 299 6.47 -14.94 -15.65
N ALA A 300 6.87 -15.55 -14.54
CA ALA A 300 6.81 -17.00 -14.35
C ALA A 300 5.37 -17.54 -14.21
N ALA A 301 4.43 -16.73 -13.71
CA ALA A 301 3.02 -17.06 -13.62
C ALA A 301 2.32 -17.07 -14.98
N LEU A 302 2.74 -16.19 -15.90
CA LEU A 302 2.14 -16.00 -17.22
C LEU A 302 2.82 -16.78 -18.37
N ARG A 303 4.10 -17.14 -18.21
CA ARG A 303 4.91 -17.75 -19.28
C ARG A 303 4.26 -19.01 -19.86
N ASP A 304 4.12 -19.03 -21.19
CA ASP A 304 3.61 -20.14 -22.00
C ASP A 304 2.20 -20.62 -21.58
N ARG A 305 1.38 -19.73 -21.02
CA ARG A 305 0.02 -20.04 -20.56
C ARG A 305 -1.06 -19.26 -21.30
N LEU A 306 -1.93 -20.02 -21.97
CA LEU A 306 -3.17 -19.54 -22.55
C LEU A 306 -4.37 -20.09 -21.74
N PRO A 307 -5.51 -19.37 -21.70
CA PRO A 307 -5.70 -17.98 -22.09
C PRO A 307 -4.99 -16.99 -21.14
N ARG A 308 -4.38 -15.93 -21.69
CA ARG A 308 -3.53 -15.02 -20.89
C ARG A 308 -4.36 -14.18 -19.93
N ALA A 309 -5.54 -13.72 -20.34
CA ALA A 309 -6.50 -13.02 -19.48
C ALA A 309 -6.78 -13.78 -18.18
N VAL A 310 -7.08 -15.09 -18.25
CA VAL A 310 -7.39 -15.91 -17.07
C VAL A 310 -6.17 -16.13 -16.17
N HIS A 311 -4.97 -16.32 -16.74
CA HIS A 311 -3.75 -16.44 -15.95
C HIS A 311 -3.30 -15.10 -15.34
N GLY A 312 -3.52 -13.99 -16.04
CA GLY A 312 -3.43 -12.62 -15.51
C GLY A 312 -4.41 -12.41 -14.37
N GLY A 313 -5.67 -12.80 -14.55
CA GLY A 313 -6.71 -12.79 -13.53
C GLY A 313 -6.30 -13.56 -12.27
N TRP A 314 -5.71 -14.76 -12.40
CA TRP A 314 -5.18 -15.51 -11.26
C TRP A 314 -4.00 -14.82 -10.56
N THR A 315 -3.16 -14.11 -11.31
CA THR A 315 -1.99 -13.41 -10.76
C THR A 315 -2.41 -12.13 -10.03
N ILE A 316 -3.36 -11.38 -10.59
CA ILE A 316 -4.05 -10.26 -9.92
C ILE A 316 -4.72 -10.80 -8.64
N ALA A 317 -5.52 -11.86 -8.76
CA ALA A 317 -6.25 -12.46 -7.65
C ALA A 317 -5.34 -12.84 -6.48
N ALA A 318 -4.25 -13.55 -6.76
CA ALA A 318 -3.30 -13.96 -5.73
C ALA A 318 -2.61 -12.76 -5.04
N ARG A 319 -2.19 -11.73 -5.80
CA ARG A 319 -1.59 -10.52 -5.22
C ARG A 319 -2.55 -9.80 -4.28
N HIS A 320 -3.77 -9.51 -4.73
CA HIS A 320 -4.73 -8.76 -3.92
C HIS A 320 -5.33 -9.58 -2.76
N LEU A 321 -5.46 -10.90 -2.90
CA LEU A 321 -5.78 -11.79 -1.78
C LEU A 321 -4.66 -11.75 -0.72
N GLY A 322 -3.40 -11.71 -1.16
CA GLY A 322 -2.25 -11.45 -0.30
C GLY A 322 -2.36 -10.13 0.46
N VAL A 323 -2.67 -9.03 -0.22
CA VAL A 323 -2.92 -7.71 0.42
C VAL A 323 -4.01 -7.81 1.49
N VAL A 324 -5.15 -8.44 1.18
CA VAL A 324 -6.26 -8.62 2.11
C VAL A 324 -5.88 -9.47 3.32
N ALA A 325 -5.23 -10.62 3.10
CA ALA A 325 -4.76 -11.49 4.18
C ALA A 325 -3.73 -10.77 5.07
N GLY A 326 -2.83 -9.97 4.48
CA GLY A 326 -1.92 -9.11 5.21
C GLY A 326 -2.66 -8.11 6.10
N LEU A 327 -3.60 -7.33 5.56
CA LEU A 327 -4.37 -6.35 6.35
C LEU A 327 -5.20 -7.02 7.47
N LEU A 328 -5.84 -8.16 7.20
CA LEU A 328 -6.64 -8.90 8.19
C LEU A 328 -5.81 -9.51 9.32
N VAL A 329 -4.53 -9.84 9.09
CA VAL A 329 -3.61 -10.31 10.14
C VAL A 329 -2.98 -9.13 10.89
N LEU A 330 -2.53 -8.11 10.16
CA LEU A 330 -1.71 -7.03 10.72
C LEU A 330 -2.53 -5.98 11.48
N THR A 331 -3.78 -5.72 11.08
CA THR A 331 -4.62 -4.70 11.73
C THR A 331 -4.99 -5.10 13.16
N PRO A 332 -5.50 -6.32 13.45
CA PRO A 332 -5.81 -6.71 14.82
C PRO A 332 -4.58 -6.80 15.73
N VAL A 333 -3.43 -7.27 15.19
CA VAL A 333 -2.17 -7.28 15.95
C VAL A 333 -1.75 -5.86 16.31
N PHE A 334 -1.81 -4.92 15.35
CA PHE A 334 -1.50 -3.52 15.59
C PHE A 334 -2.43 -2.87 16.62
N THR A 335 -3.75 -3.09 16.53
CA THR A 335 -4.73 -2.58 17.51
C THR A 335 -4.44 -3.12 18.91
N ALA A 336 -4.25 -4.43 19.07
CA ALA A 336 -3.88 -5.03 20.36
C ALA A 336 -2.54 -4.52 20.90
N SER A 337 -1.56 -4.26 20.03
CA SER A 337 -0.26 -3.67 20.42
C SER A 337 -0.36 -2.20 20.82
N LEU A 338 -1.32 -1.43 20.28
CA LEU A 338 -1.61 -0.07 20.75
C LEU A 338 -2.28 -0.09 22.12
N GLU A 339 -3.33 -0.89 22.30
CA GLU A 339 -4.04 -1.06 23.58
C GLU A 339 -3.06 -1.48 24.69
N ALA A 340 -2.22 -2.49 24.43
CA ALA A 340 -1.20 -2.94 25.38
C ALA A 340 -0.11 -1.88 25.69
N ALA A 341 0.08 -0.88 24.83
CA ALA A 341 1.04 0.19 25.05
C ALA A 341 0.46 1.38 25.85
N GLN A 342 -0.87 1.51 25.97
CA GLN A 342 -1.51 2.66 26.63
C GLN A 342 -1.16 2.75 28.13
N GLY A 343 -1.29 1.65 28.89
CA GLY A 343 -0.98 1.64 30.33
C GLY A 343 0.45 2.06 30.65
N PRO A 344 1.49 1.40 30.11
CA PRO A 344 2.89 1.79 30.31
C PRO A 344 3.21 3.21 29.81
N ALA A 345 2.48 3.71 28.81
CA ALA A 345 2.62 5.10 28.37
C ALA A 345 2.02 6.09 29.38
N GLN A 346 0.84 5.81 29.94
CA GLN A 346 0.22 6.64 31.00
C GLN A 346 1.08 6.68 32.27
N GLU A 347 1.65 5.55 32.68
CA GLU A 347 2.60 5.47 33.80
C GLU A 347 3.85 6.32 33.53
N ALA A 348 4.45 6.20 32.34
CA ALA A 348 5.64 6.97 31.97
C ALA A 348 5.37 8.49 31.84
N VAL A 349 4.20 8.87 31.30
CA VAL A 349 3.74 10.27 31.24
C VAL A 349 3.58 10.83 32.65
N THR A 350 2.92 10.07 33.53
CA THR A 350 2.70 10.46 34.93
C THR A 350 4.02 10.64 35.68
N ALA A 351 4.96 9.70 35.54
CA ALA A 351 6.29 9.79 36.13
C ALA A 351 7.05 11.04 35.67
N LEU A 352 7.07 11.32 34.36
CA LEU A 352 7.74 12.52 33.81
C LEU A 352 7.14 13.83 34.34
N VAL A 353 5.82 13.93 34.46
CA VAL A 353 5.15 15.13 35.02
C VAL A 353 5.46 15.29 36.52
N LEU A 354 5.53 14.18 37.26
CA LEU A 354 5.89 14.18 38.69
C LEU A 354 7.35 14.57 38.92
N ASP A 355 8.28 14.07 38.11
CA ASP A 355 9.72 14.33 38.24
C ASP A 355 10.16 15.72 37.69
N ALA A 356 9.33 16.37 36.87
CA ALA A 356 9.66 17.66 36.28
C ALA A 356 9.97 18.74 37.35
N PRO A 357 10.98 19.60 37.17
CA PRO A 357 11.27 20.70 38.09
C PRO A 357 10.34 21.88 37.82
N LEU A 358 9.07 21.72 38.21
CA LEU A 358 7.95 22.65 38.05
C LEU A 358 7.24 22.90 39.37
N GLN A 359 6.59 24.05 39.51
CA GLN A 359 5.69 24.35 40.63
C GLN A 359 4.46 23.43 40.65
N ALA A 360 3.90 23.22 41.84
CA ALA A 360 2.80 22.28 42.04
C ALA A 360 1.52 22.71 41.29
N SER A 361 1.27 24.01 41.15
CA SER A 361 0.19 24.56 40.31
C SER A 361 0.31 24.11 38.86
N ASP A 362 1.49 24.33 38.28
CA ASP A 362 1.77 24.14 36.87
C ASP A 362 1.80 22.64 36.55
N LYS A 363 2.31 21.79 37.47
CA LYS A 363 2.18 20.33 37.38
C LYS A 363 0.73 19.84 37.34
N VAL A 364 -0.14 20.36 38.22
CA VAL A 364 -1.55 19.96 38.25
C VAL A 364 -2.28 20.40 36.99
N ALA A 365 -2.03 21.63 36.52
CA ALA A 365 -2.61 22.15 35.28
C ALA A 365 -2.18 21.33 34.05
N ILE A 366 -0.89 20.99 33.94
CA ILE A 366 -0.36 20.11 32.88
C ILE A 366 -0.97 18.71 32.99
N ALA A 367 -1.04 18.12 34.18
CA ALA A 367 -1.60 16.78 34.38
C ALA A 367 -3.09 16.70 33.99
N GLN A 368 -3.89 17.72 34.33
CA GLN A 368 -5.30 17.81 33.92
C GLN A 368 -5.44 17.94 32.39
N ALA A 369 -4.71 18.89 31.78
CA ALA A 369 -4.75 19.10 30.34
C ALA A 369 -4.27 17.89 29.52
N LEU A 370 -3.34 17.09 30.06
CA LEU A 370 -2.93 15.81 29.47
C LEU A 370 -3.98 14.72 29.68
N GLY A 371 -4.62 14.65 30.85
CA GLY A 371 -5.67 13.68 31.17
C GLY A 371 -6.88 13.78 30.25
N ASP A 372 -7.41 15.00 30.07
CA ASP A 372 -8.55 15.27 29.17
C ASP A 372 -8.23 14.85 27.72
N ARG A 373 -6.99 15.13 27.26
CA ARG A 373 -6.53 14.76 25.91
C ARG A 373 -6.38 13.25 25.71
N LEU A 374 -5.96 12.53 26.75
CA LEU A 374 -5.85 11.07 26.71
C LEU A 374 -7.23 10.39 26.74
N ALA A 375 -8.22 10.99 27.40
CA ALA A 375 -9.59 10.48 27.41
C ALA A 375 -10.27 10.58 26.02
N ASP A 376 -10.07 11.68 25.29
CA ASP A 376 -10.70 11.93 23.99
C ASP A 376 -10.13 11.08 22.83
N GLN A 377 -8.95 10.48 22.95
CA GLN A 377 -8.20 9.89 21.82
C GLN A 377 -7.99 8.36 21.90
N HIS A 378 -9.05 7.60 22.23
CA HIS A 378 -8.98 6.15 22.45
C HIS A 378 -8.35 5.31 21.30
N ASP A 379 -8.50 5.74 20.03
CA ASP A 379 -8.05 5.01 18.82
C ASP A 379 -6.86 5.66 18.08
N GLN A 380 -6.20 6.68 18.65
CA GLN A 380 -5.18 7.50 17.96
C GLN A 380 -3.93 7.76 18.81
N VAL A 381 -2.82 8.18 18.17
CA VAL A 381 -1.57 8.55 18.88
C VAL A 381 -1.69 9.99 19.41
N PRO A 382 -1.81 10.21 20.72
CA PRO A 382 -2.38 11.44 21.29
C PRO A 382 -1.48 12.67 21.12
N ASP A 383 -2.05 13.84 20.79
CA ASP A 383 -1.27 15.09 20.68
C ASP A 383 -1.26 15.90 21.97
N LEU A 384 -0.09 15.90 22.60
CA LEU A 384 0.16 16.53 23.89
C LEU A 384 0.58 18.01 23.75
N ARG A 385 1.12 18.43 22.60
CA ARG A 385 1.58 19.82 22.38
C ARG A 385 0.48 20.88 22.61
N PRO A 386 -0.79 20.66 22.21
CA PRO A 386 -1.87 21.57 22.55
C PRO A 386 -2.07 21.78 24.05
N ALA A 387 -1.77 20.79 24.90
CA ALA A 387 -1.89 20.92 26.36
C ALA A 387 -0.87 21.92 26.92
N PHE A 388 0.36 21.96 26.38
CA PHE A 388 1.39 22.94 26.75
C PHE A 388 1.18 24.32 26.13
N ALA A 389 0.50 24.38 24.98
CA ALA A 389 0.20 25.63 24.28
C ALA A 389 -0.96 26.43 24.89
N SER A 390 -1.92 25.75 25.55
CA SER A 390 -3.10 26.39 26.16
C SER A 390 -2.91 26.87 27.60
N LEU A 391 -1.76 26.58 28.23
CA LEU A 391 -1.51 26.87 29.64
C LEU A 391 -0.66 28.14 29.84
N ASP A 392 -1.10 28.98 30.77
CA ASP A 392 -0.34 30.13 31.28
C ASP A 392 0.68 29.64 32.32
N ILE A 393 1.83 29.16 31.82
CA ILE A 393 2.93 28.59 32.62
C ILE A 393 3.83 29.72 33.11
N ALA A 394 4.24 29.67 34.39
CA ALA A 394 5.08 30.71 34.97
C ALA A 394 6.39 30.92 34.16
N PRO A 395 6.86 32.17 33.93
CA PRO A 395 8.02 32.42 33.08
C PRO A 395 9.32 31.72 33.51
N GLY A 396 9.50 31.47 34.82
CA GLY A 396 10.64 30.71 35.35
C GLY A 396 10.56 29.20 35.08
N ASP A 397 9.36 28.68 34.93
CA ASP A 397 9.05 27.25 34.74
C ASP A 397 9.00 26.87 33.25
N ARG A 398 8.82 27.85 32.35
CA ARG A 398 8.78 27.65 30.90
C ARG A 398 9.93 26.76 30.35
N PRO A 399 11.22 26.96 30.72
CA PRO A 399 12.29 26.09 30.22
C PRO A 399 12.24 24.64 30.75
N ALA A 400 11.56 24.41 31.87
CA ALA A 400 11.30 23.07 32.39
C ALA A 400 10.08 22.44 31.70
N ALA A 401 9.02 23.20 31.44
CA ALA A 401 7.87 22.77 30.66
C ALA A 401 8.26 22.41 29.22
N ASP A 402 9.07 23.24 28.55
CA ASP A 402 9.58 22.99 27.19
C ASP A 402 10.57 21.80 27.13
N ARG A 403 11.10 21.32 28.27
CA ARG A 403 11.82 20.03 28.37
C ARG A 403 10.83 18.87 28.53
N LEU A 404 9.91 18.99 29.48
CA LEU A 404 8.86 18.00 29.74
C LEU A 404 8.04 17.70 28.47
N GLU A 405 7.64 18.71 27.70
CA GLU A 405 6.93 18.54 26.41
C GLU A 405 7.73 17.66 25.43
N ARG A 406 9.05 17.88 25.31
CA ARG A 406 9.94 17.09 24.44
C ARG A 406 10.11 15.67 24.95
N ASP A 407 10.36 15.50 26.25
CA ASP A 407 10.52 14.18 26.85
C ASP A 407 9.25 13.33 26.70
N LEU A 408 8.07 13.96 26.79
CA LEU A 408 6.76 13.34 26.56
C LEU A 408 6.53 12.99 25.08
N ASP A 409 6.78 13.90 24.12
CA ASP A 409 6.64 13.57 22.68
C ASP A 409 7.61 12.45 22.28
N ASP A 410 8.83 12.42 22.84
CA ASP A 410 9.78 11.31 22.65
C ASP A 410 9.31 10.00 23.29
N GLN A 411 8.61 10.02 24.44
CA GLN A 411 7.98 8.81 24.98
C GLN A 411 6.82 8.32 24.11
N VAL A 412 5.94 9.22 23.65
CA VAL A 412 4.82 8.89 22.75
C VAL A 412 5.34 8.29 21.44
N ARG A 413 6.35 8.90 20.81
CA ARG A 413 7.04 8.36 19.62
C ARG A 413 7.63 6.97 19.87
N ARG A 414 8.25 6.73 21.03
CA ARG A 414 8.82 5.42 21.41
C ARG A 414 7.76 4.37 21.73
N ALA A 415 6.62 4.76 22.30
CA ALA A 415 5.48 3.88 22.53
C ALA A 415 4.85 3.47 21.19
N ALA A 416 4.54 4.44 20.33
CA ALA A 416 4.04 4.19 18.98
C ALA A 416 4.98 3.26 18.18
N THR A 417 6.27 3.58 18.13
CA THR A 417 7.29 2.75 17.44
C THR A 417 7.29 1.30 17.94
N ARG A 418 7.13 1.07 19.25
CA ARG A 418 7.03 -0.28 19.81
C ARG A 418 5.75 -1.01 19.38
N ALA A 419 4.61 -0.32 19.30
CA ALA A 419 3.36 -0.92 18.84
C ALA A 419 3.38 -1.42 17.38
N PHE A 420 4.23 -0.84 16.52
CA PHE A 420 4.39 -1.31 15.13
C PHE A 420 5.34 -2.51 14.97
N ARG A 421 6.17 -2.81 15.98
CA ARG A 421 7.24 -3.82 15.90
C ARG A 421 6.74 -5.18 15.48
N ASP A 422 5.74 -5.72 16.17
CA ASP A 422 5.32 -7.11 15.98
C ASP A 422 4.64 -7.30 14.62
N SER A 423 3.89 -6.31 14.15
CA SER A 423 3.31 -6.27 12.81
C SER A 423 4.39 -6.26 11.71
N PHE A 424 5.50 -5.52 11.88
CA PHE A 424 6.64 -5.58 10.95
C PHE A 424 7.37 -6.93 11.00
N LEU A 425 7.51 -7.56 12.18
CA LEU A 425 8.12 -8.90 12.31
C LEU A 425 7.27 -9.98 11.64
N ILE A 426 5.94 -9.96 11.82
CA ILE A 426 5.00 -10.86 11.14
C ILE A 426 5.09 -10.69 9.62
N ALA A 427 5.17 -9.44 9.13
CA ALA A 427 5.36 -9.18 7.72
C ALA A 427 6.70 -9.72 7.18
N GLY A 428 7.77 -9.59 7.96
CA GLY A 428 9.06 -10.21 7.64
C GLY A 428 8.95 -11.73 7.53
N ALA A 429 8.23 -12.38 8.45
CA ALA A 429 7.95 -13.82 8.40
C ALA A 429 7.12 -14.22 7.16
N LEU A 430 6.12 -13.44 6.76
CA LEU A 430 5.36 -13.67 5.52
C LEU A 430 6.26 -13.59 4.28
N ALA A 431 7.22 -12.67 4.24
CA ALA A 431 8.21 -12.59 3.16
C ALA A 431 9.16 -13.81 3.14
N LEU A 432 9.58 -14.32 4.30
CA LEU A 432 10.35 -15.57 4.39
C LEU A 432 9.53 -16.79 3.94
N LEU A 433 8.25 -16.87 4.30
CA LEU A 433 7.35 -17.94 3.88
C LEU A 433 7.19 -18.01 2.35
N ALA A 434 7.37 -16.89 1.63
CA ALA A 434 7.39 -16.88 0.16
C ALA A 434 8.55 -17.70 -0.46
N LEU A 435 9.57 -18.08 0.32
CA LEU A 435 10.62 -19.01 -0.12
C LEU A 435 10.13 -20.46 -0.26
N VAL A 436 9.08 -20.85 0.48
CA VAL A 436 8.52 -22.21 0.42
C VAL A 436 7.98 -22.56 -0.98
N PRO A 437 7.08 -21.79 -1.61
CA PRO A 437 6.66 -22.07 -2.99
C PRO A 437 7.78 -21.93 -4.03
N LEU A 438 8.86 -21.19 -3.73
CA LEU A 438 10.03 -21.07 -4.61
C LEU A 438 10.95 -22.29 -4.56
N SER A 439 11.03 -22.99 -3.42
CA SER A 439 11.89 -24.18 -3.25
C SER A 439 11.29 -25.46 -3.82
N VAL A 440 9.96 -25.51 -4.03
CA VAL A 440 9.27 -26.66 -4.64
C VAL A 440 9.65 -26.78 -6.12
N ARG A 441 10.74 -27.51 -6.38
CA ARG A 441 11.17 -27.92 -7.72
C ARG A 441 10.02 -28.63 -8.44
N ARG A 442 9.53 -28.04 -9.53
CA ARG A 442 8.80 -28.82 -10.54
C ARG A 442 9.76 -29.84 -11.13
N ARG A 443 9.47 -31.15 -10.96
CA ARG A 443 10.04 -32.16 -11.84
C ARG A 443 9.65 -31.80 -13.28
N PRO A 444 10.58 -31.83 -14.25
CA PRO A 444 10.18 -31.77 -15.66
C PRO A 444 9.21 -32.93 -15.94
N ARG A 445 8.16 -32.63 -16.69
CA ARG A 445 7.27 -33.61 -17.33
C ARG A 445 7.50 -33.53 -18.82
#